data_AF-A0A9Q5V9S3-F1
#
_entry.id   AF-A0A9Q5V9S3-F1
#
_cell.length_a   1.000
_cell.length_b   1.000
_cell.length_c   1.000
_cell.angle_alpha   90.00
_cell.angle_beta   90.00
_cell.angle_gamma   90.00
#
_symmetry.space_group_name_H-M   'P 1'
#
loop_
_entity.id
_entity.type
_entity.pdbx_description
1 polymer ?
#
loop_
_entity_poly.entity_id
_entity_poly.type
_entity_poly.pdbx_seq_one_letter_code
_entity_poly.pdbx_strand_id
1 'polypeptide(L)'
;MNFSPLRSKIRQWLIELRQEVMDNSGNPYNPASNIKGYDPLLTIRKTLSAVTTAQSGRDLLDALRYLEKDYLKRNSKLSRYLLNIRGPQLIAEVNTQLNEYIASCEKCIGPELVASTEQKKVTAKEEKLVGLRQVLQNFDTSASKQETLGQCQTLQDLCFAASIRQKSGLLHLGNTTATANELVRLLNLPTNSLLRQEICPDGAKVRMRDIHHYARFGVKSSSQGYFLSAKDRENERFFSHSKNEDQSQPMLMFDHYKVAQSQTLEVCLEA
;
A
#
# COMPACT_ATOMS: atom_id res chain seq x y z
N MET A 1 -22.49 -10.22 -5.35
CA MET A 1 -23.77 -9.87 -4.69
C MET A 1 -24.58 -8.98 -5.61
N ASN A 2 -25.90 -9.18 -5.72
CA ASN A 2 -26.78 -8.34 -6.55
C ASN A 2 -27.07 -7.02 -5.83
N PHE A 3 -26.48 -5.91 -6.29
CA PHE A 3 -26.65 -4.56 -5.72
C PHE A 3 -27.86 -3.81 -6.28
N SER A 4 -28.64 -4.42 -7.18
CA SER A 4 -29.84 -3.81 -7.77
C SER A 4 -30.87 -3.32 -6.73
N PRO A 5 -31.18 -4.07 -5.64
CA PRO A 5 -32.10 -3.59 -4.62
C PRO A 5 -31.59 -2.36 -3.85
N LEU A 6 -30.28 -2.33 -3.55
CA LEU A 6 -29.64 -1.21 -2.85
C LEU A 6 -29.58 0.04 -3.75
N ARG A 7 -29.21 -0.14 -5.03
CA ARG A 7 -29.23 0.94 -6.03
C ARG A 7 -30.61 1.57 -6.16
N SER A 8 -31.67 0.77 -6.21
CA SER A 8 -33.04 1.27 -6.30
C SER A 8 -33.44 2.09 -5.07
N LYS A 9 -33.07 1.65 -3.86
CA LYS A 9 -33.32 2.41 -2.62
C LYS A 9 -32.60 3.75 -2.62
N ILE A 10 -31.30 3.78 -2.95
CA ILE A 10 -30.50 5.01 -3.01
C ILE A 10 -31.07 5.96 -4.07
N ARG A 11 -31.45 5.44 -5.24
CA ARG A 11 -32.05 6.24 -6.32
C ARG A 11 -33.36 6.88 -5.87
N GLN A 12 -34.22 6.13 -5.20
CA GLN A 12 -35.50 6.62 -4.70
C GLN A 12 -35.30 7.75 -3.68
N TRP A 13 -34.41 7.54 -2.71
CA TRP A 13 -34.03 8.55 -1.73
C TRP A 13 -33.52 9.85 -2.38
N LEU A 14 -32.67 9.77 -3.41
CA LEU A 14 -32.17 10.95 -4.12
C LEU A 14 -33.27 11.69 -4.91
N ILE A 15 -34.30 10.98 -5.39
CA ILE A 15 -35.47 11.59 -6.04
C ILE A 15 -36.29 12.37 -5.02
N GLU A 16 -36.52 11.80 -3.84
CA GLU A 16 -37.22 12.46 -2.73
C GLU A 16 -36.48 13.70 -2.25
N LEU A 17 -35.17 13.60 -2.04
CA LEU A 17 -34.32 14.75 -1.69
C LEU A 17 -34.37 15.85 -2.76
N ARG A 18 -34.39 15.47 -4.05
CA ARG A 18 -34.54 16.42 -5.15
C ARG A 18 -35.89 17.14 -5.09
N GLN A 19 -36.97 16.42 -4.84
CA GLN A 19 -38.31 16.98 -4.75
C GLN A 19 -38.41 17.98 -3.60
N GLU A 20 -37.91 17.61 -2.43
CA GLU A 20 -37.84 18.49 -1.26
C GLU A 20 -37.08 19.80 -1.57
N VAL A 21 -35.99 19.73 -2.33
CA VAL A 21 -35.25 20.92 -2.76
C VAL A 21 -36.04 21.78 -3.75
N MET A 22 -36.82 21.18 -4.67
CA MET A 22 -37.64 21.91 -5.64
C MET A 22 -38.83 22.61 -4.99
N ASP A 23 -39.52 21.95 -4.07
CA ASP A 23 -40.71 22.50 -3.41
C ASP A 23 -40.37 23.74 -2.58
N ASN A 24 -39.11 23.84 -2.12
CA ASN A 24 -38.64 24.93 -1.27
C ASN A 24 -37.75 25.96 -2.01
N SER A 25 -37.38 25.74 -3.28
CA SER A 25 -36.49 26.65 -4.04
C SER A 25 -37.22 27.86 -4.64
N GLY A 26 -38.53 27.78 -4.86
CA GLY A 26 -39.35 28.83 -5.48
C GLY A 26 -39.83 29.93 -4.53
N ASN A 27 -39.51 29.86 -3.24
CA ASN A 27 -39.94 30.88 -2.27
C ASN A 27 -38.96 32.07 -2.28
N PRO A 28 -39.37 33.27 -2.74
CA PRO A 28 -38.50 34.45 -2.84
C PRO A 28 -38.04 34.98 -1.47
N TYR A 29 -38.67 34.53 -0.38
CA TYR A 29 -38.26 34.84 0.99
C TYR A 29 -37.37 33.76 1.61
N ASN A 30 -37.02 32.71 0.87
CA ASN A 30 -36.14 31.66 1.37
C ASN A 30 -34.67 32.13 1.31
N PRO A 31 -33.97 32.26 2.45
CA PRO A 31 -32.56 32.65 2.48
C PRO A 31 -31.64 31.66 1.74
N ALA A 32 -32.10 30.45 1.41
CA ALA A 32 -31.38 29.47 0.61
C ALA A 32 -31.16 29.92 -0.86
N SER A 33 -32.05 30.75 -1.42
CA SER A 33 -31.91 31.33 -2.78
C SER A 33 -30.70 32.27 -2.93
N ASN A 34 -30.13 32.75 -1.82
CA ASN A 34 -29.02 33.70 -1.79
C ASN A 34 -27.62 33.06 -1.79
N ILE A 35 -27.50 31.72 -1.88
CA ILE A 35 -26.18 31.07 -1.97
C ILE A 35 -25.61 31.28 -3.39
N LYS A 36 -24.87 32.38 -3.56
CA LYS A 36 -24.32 32.82 -4.85
C LYS A 36 -23.51 31.72 -5.55
N GLY A 37 -23.88 31.45 -6.81
CA GLY A 37 -23.17 30.51 -7.68
C GLY A 37 -23.24 29.05 -7.19
N TYR A 38 -24.38 28.64 -6.63
CA TYR A 38 -24.62 27.27 -6.22
C TYR A 38 -25.98 26.77 -6.70
N ASP A 39 -25.99 25.61 -7.36
CA ASP A 39 -27.21 24.91 -7.76
C ASP A 39 -27.29 23.56 -6.99
N PRO A 40 -28.16 23.45 -5.97
CA PRO A 40 -28.37 22.20 -5.24
C PRO A 40 -29.01 21.12 -6.11
N LEU A 41 -29.83 21.49 -7.09
CA LEU A 41 -30.48 20.53 -8.00
C LEU A 41 -29.47 19.92 -8.96
N LEU A 42 -28.49 20.70 -9.43
CA LEU A 42 -27.39 20.17 -10.25
C LEU A 42 -26.57 19.12 -9.49
N THR A 43 -26.30 19.37 -8.21
CA THR A 43 -25.57 18.45 -7.33
C THR A 43 -26.31 17.11 -7.19
N ILE A 44 -27.59 17.18 -6.84
CA ILE A 44 -28.42 15.99 -6.67
C ILE A 44 -28.56 15.25 -8.00
N ARG A 45 -28.73 15.97 -9.12
CA ARG A 45 -28.81 15.39 -10.47
C ARG A 45 -27.54 14.63 -10.86
N LYS A 46 -26.35 15.18 -10.60
CA LYS A 46 -25.08 14.49 -10.85
C LYS A 46 -24.97 13.20 -10.05
N THR A 47 -25.33 13.25 -8.78
CA THR A 47 -25.31 12.08 -7.89
C THR A 47 -26.31 11.02 -8.35
N LEU A 48 -27.53 11.42 -8.71
CA LEU A 48 -28.57 10.54 -9.24
C LEU A 48 -28.14 9.85 -10.55
N SER A 49 -27.47 10.60 -11.44
CA SER A 49 -26.90 10.06 -12.67
C SER A 49 -25.85 8.99 -12.36
N ALA A 50 -24.90 9.29 -11.47
CA ALA A 50 -23.85 8.36 -11.08
C ALA A 50 -24.41 7.07 -10.44
N VAL A 51 -25.40 7.19 -9.56
CA VAL A 51 -26.09 6.03 -8.96
C VAL A 51 -26.85 5.22 -10.02
N THR A 52 -27.46 5.88 -11.01
CA THR A 52 -28.21 5.20 -12.07
C THR A 52 -27.29 4.42 -13.02
N THR A 53 -26.12 4.96 -13.33
CA THR A 53 -25.14 4.33 -14.23
C THR A 53 -24.18 3.39 -13.51
N ALA A 54 -24.27 3.25 -12.18
CA ALA A 54 -23.41 2.38 -11.39
C ALA A 54 -23.50 0.91 -11.85
N GLN A 55 -22.35 0.34 -12.17
CA GLN A 55 -22.18 -1.05 -12.62
C GLN A 55 -21.63 -1.95 -11.51
N SER A 56 -21.20 -1.37 -10.39
CA SER A 56 -20.67 -2.08 -9.24
C SER A 56 -21.12 -1.45 -7.91
N GLY A 57 -20.97 -2.20 -6.81
CA GLY A 57 -21.12 -1.65 -5.47
C GLY A 57 -20.12 -0.52 -5.18
N ARG A 58 -18.93 -0.58 -5.81
CA ARG A 58 -17.91 0.46 -5.71
C ARG A 58 -18.35 1.78 -6.36
N ASP A 59 -18.98 1.72 -7.54
CA ASP A 59 -19.51 2.91 -8.21
C ASP A 59 -20.59 3.60 -7.36
N LEU A 60 -21.43 2.82 -6.68
CA LEU A 60 -22.43 3.34 -5.73
C LEU A 60 -21.74 4.03 -4.55
N LEU A 61 -20.73 3.39 -3.96
CA LEU A 61 -19.98 3.96 -2.85
C LEU A 61 -19.28 5.27 -3.25
N ASP A 62 -18.67 5.33 -4.43
CA ASP A 62 -18.00 6.53 -4.91
C ASP A 62 -19.01 7.66 -5.22
N ALA A 63 -20.19 7.34 -5.74
CA ALA A 63 -21.28 8.32 -5.92
C ALA A 63 -21.80 8.87 -4.57
N LEU A 64 -21.97 8.03 -3.55
CA LEU A 64 -22.38 8.46 -2.22
C LEU A 64 -21.30 9.27 -1.50
N ARG A 65 -20.03 8.87 -1.62
CA ARG A 65 -18.88 9.61 -1.05
C ARG A 65 -18.66 10.94 -1.75
N TYR A 66 -19.00 11.06 -3.04
CA TYR A 66 -19.04 12.35 -3.74
C TYR A 66 -20.06 13.29 -3.07
N LEU A 67 -21.27 12.79 -2.79
CA LEU A 67 -22.29 13.55 -2.06
C LEU A 67 -21.84 13.91 -0.63
N GLU A 68 -21.21 12.97 0.08
CA GLU A 68 -20.68 13.16 1.44
C GLU A 68 -19.58 14.24 1.48
N LYS A 69 -18.52 14.06 0.68
CA LYS A 69 -17.28 14.83 0.72
C LYS A 69 -17.48 16.26 0.25
N ASP A 70 -18.20 16.44 -0.85
CA ASP A 70 -18.33 17.73 -1.50
C ASP A 70 -19.56 18.50 -0.99
N TYR A 71 -20.55 17.82 -0.38
CA TYR A 71 -21.86 18.42 -0.14
C TYR A 71 -22.49 18.17 1.23
N LEU A 72 -22.03 17.25 2.08
CA LEU A 72 -22.65 17.04 3.41
C LEU A 72 -21.71 17.23 4.62
N LYS A 73 -20.41 17.47 4.38
CA LYS A 73 -19.52 17.97 5.43
C LYS A 73 -19.95 19.34 5.96
N ARG A 74 -19.76 19.56 7.27
CA ARG A 74 -19.97 20.87 7.93
C ARG A 74 -19.37 21.98 7.06
N ASN A 75 -20.19 22.98 6.73
CA ASN A 75 -19.87 24.15 5.90
C ASN A 75 -19.96 23.98 4.37
N SER A 76 -20.41 22.85 3.82
CA SER A 76 -20.69 22.75 2.37
C SER A 76 -21.87 23.64 1.95
N LYS A 77 -21.95 23.95 0.66
CA LYS A 77 -23.04 24.77 0.11
C LYS A 77 -24.41 24.06 0.19
N LEU A 78 -24.48 22.74 -0.04
CA LEU A 78 -25.72 21.97 0.09
C LEU A 78 -26.19 21.87 1.54
N SER A 79 -25.27 21.65 2.49
CA SER A 79 -25.65 21.57 3.91
C SER A 79 -26.22 22.90 4.41
N ARG A 80 -25.62 24.04 4.01
CA ARG A 80 -26.20 25.36 4.32
C ARG A 80 -27.55 25.57 3.66
N TYR A 81 -27.71 25.09 2.43
CA TYR A 81 -28.98 25.16 1.70
C TYR A 81 -30.09 24.35 2.40
N LEU A 82 -29.80 23.10 2.77
CA LEU A 82 -30.73 22.23 3.51
C LEU A 82 -31.04 22.79 4.91
N LEU A 83 -30.06 23.39 5.58
CA LEU A 83 -30.26 24.07 6.87
C LEU A 83 -31.29 25.19 6.75
N ASN A 84 -31.21 25.96 5.66
CA ASN A 84 -32.10 27.10 5.44
C ASN A 84 -33.53 26.70 5.04
N ILE A 85 -33.73 25.48 4.53
CA ILE A 85 -35.05 24.98 4.12
C ILE A 85 -35.86 24.45 5.31
N ARG A 86 -35.32 23.48 6.05
CA ARG A 86 -36.04 22.77 7.13
C ARG A 86 -35.25 22.67 8.42
N GLY A 87 -34.18 23.46 8.55
CA GLY A 87 -33.38 23.49 9.76
C GLY A 87 -32.50 22.24 9.94
N PRO A 88 -31.96 22.04 11.15
CA PRO A 88 -30.99 20.98 11.43
C PRO A 88 -31.58 19.56 11.37
N GLN A 89 -32.91 19.42 11.46
CA GLN A 89 -33.59 18.12 11.42
C GLN A 89 -33.43 17.43 10.07
N LEU A 90 -33.65 18.14 8.96
CA LEU A 90 -33.47 17.59 7.61
C LEU A 90 -32.02 17.18 7.35
N ILE A 91 -31.05 17.95 7.86
CA ILE A 91 -29.63 17.60 7.75
C ILE A 91 -29.31 16.31 8.50
N ALA A 92 -29.85 16.15 9.71
CA ALA A 92 -29.65 14.95 10.51
C ALA A 92 -30.24 13.71 9.80
N GLU A 93 -31.43 13.83 9.23
CA GLU A 93 -32.09 12.76 8.48
C GLU A 93 -31.29 12.37 7.22
N VAL A 94 -30.90 13.35 6.40
CA VAL A 94 -30.09 13.13 5.19
C VAL A 94 -28.74 12.49 5.52
N ASN A 95 -28.07 12.95 6.58
CA ASN A 95 -26.81 12.35 7.02
C ASN A 95 -26.98 10.93 7.55
N THR A 96 -28.05 10.66 8.29
CA THR A 96 -28.33 9.31 8.84
C THR A 96 -28.53 8.32 7.69
N GLN A 97 -29.41 8.64 6.75
CA GLN A 97 -29.70 7.78 5.60
C GLN A 97 -28.47 7.60 4.70
N LEU A 98 -27.70 8.66 4.45
CA LEU A 98 -26.44 8.56 3.70
C LEU A 98 -25.45 7.60 4.36
N ASN A 99 -25.25 7.71 5.68
CA ASN A 99 -24.32 6.85 6.41
C ASN A 99 -24.77 5.39 6.40
N GLU A 100 -26.08 5.13 6.52
CA GLU A 100 -26.64 3.78 6.40
C GLU A 100 -26.40 3.19 5.01
N TYR A 101 -26.55 3.98 3.94
CA TYR A 101 -26.28 3.52 2.58
C TYR A 101 -24.79 3.31 2.31
N ILE A 102 -23.90 4.17 2.84
CA ILE A 102 -22.45 3.98 2.77
C ILE A 102 -22.07 2.67 3.46
N ALA A 103 -22.54 2.44 4.69
CA ALA A 103 -22.27 1.21 5.43
C ALA A 103 -22.82 -0.03 4.71
N SER A 104 -24.01 0.08 4.09
CA SER A 104 -24.60 -0.99 3.28
C SER A 104 -23.78 -1.28 2.03
N CYS A 105 -23.29 -0.25 1.34
CA CYS A 105 -22.36 -0.41 0.22
C CYS A 105 -21.07 -1.09 0.67
N GLU A 106 -20.45 -0.63 1.76
CA GLU A 106 -19.22 -1.21 2.29
C GLU A 106 -19.38 -2.69 2.67
N LYS A 107 -20.52 -3.07 3.28
CA LYS A 107 -20.87 -4.47 3.58
C LYS A 107 -21.04 -5.32 2.31
N CYS A 108 -21.57 -4.74 1.24
CA CYS A 108 -21.72 -5.43 -0.05
C CYS A 108 -20.41 -5.55 -0.85
N ILE A 109 -19.42 -4.68 -0.60
CA ILE A 109 -18.12 -4.65 -1.30
C ILE A 109 -17.01 -5.38 -0.51
N GLY A 110 -17.25 -5.76 0.75
CA GLY A 110 -16.26 -6.32 1.69
C GLY A 110 -15.22 -7.31 1.11
N PRO A 111 -15.59 -8.30 0.27
CA PRO A 111 -14.61 -9.23 -0.32
C PRO A 111 -13.76 -8.63 -1.45
N GLU A 112 -14.30 -7.67 -2.20
CA GLU A 112 -13.74 -7.13 -3.45
C GLU A 112 -12.75 -5.99 -3.18
N LEU A 113 -13.00 -5.20 -2.13
CA LEU A 113 -12.10 -4.13 -1.71
C LEU A 113 -10.82 -4.67 -1.10
N VAL A 114 -10.90 -5.68 -0.22
CA VAL A 114 -9.72 -6.32 0.39
C VAL A 114 -8.85 -6.94 -0.70
N ALA A 115 -9.44 -7.68 -1.65
CA ALA A 115 -8.73 -8.25 -2.79
C ALA A 115 -8.06 -7.17 -3.65
N SER A 116 -8.76 -6.08 -4.04
CA SER A 116 -8.13 -5.06 -4.90
C SER A 116 -7.08 -4.20 -4.18
N THR A 117 -7.20 -3.97 -2.86
CA THR A 117 -6.18 -3.25 -2.09
C THR A 117 -4.95 -4.11 -1.84
N GLU A 118 -5.12 -5.40 -1.55
CA GLU A 118 -3.99 -6.32 -1.40
C GLU A 118 -3.31 -6.56 -2.75
N GLN A 119 -4.07 -6.71 -3.83
CA GLN A 119 -3.51 -6.84 -5.18
C GLN A 119 -2.75 -5.57 -5.61
N LYS A 120 -3.30 -4.37 -5.36
CA LYS A 120 -2.58 -3.10 -5.61
C LYS A 120 -1.31 -2.96 -4.76
N LYS A 121 -1.32 -3.42 -3.51
CA LYS A 121 -0.11 -3.43 -2.66
C LYS A 121 0.92 -4.42 -3.18
N VAL A 122 0.51 -5.61 -3.60
CA VAL A 122 1.41 -6.63 -4.18
C VAL A 122 2.05 -6.11 -5.46
N THR A 123 1.28 -5.55 -6.39
CA THR A 123 1.81 -4.97 -7.63
C THR A 123 2.76 -3.80 -7.35
N ALA A 124 2.38 -2.87 -6.46
CA ALA A 124 3.25 -1.75 -6.09
C ALA A 124 4.54 -2.22 -5.41
N LYS A 125 4.49 -3.27 -4.59
CA LYS A 125 5.67 -3.85 -3.95
C LYS A 125 6.62 -4.48 -4.98
N GLU A 126 6.07 -5.21 -5.94
CA GLU A 126 6.83 -5.87 -7.00
C GLU A 126 7.53 -4.85 -7.91
N GLU A 127 6.82 -3.78 -8.32
CA GLU A 127 7.42 -2.67 -9.08
C GLU A 127 8.60 -2.02 -8.33
N LYS A 128 8.48 -1.82 -7.01
CA LYS A 128 9.57 -1.28 -6.20
C LYS A 128 10.75 -2.25 -6.14
N LEU A 129 10.49 -3.55 -6.00
CA LEU A 129 11.54 -4.56 -5.95
C LEU A 129 12.31 -4.60 -7.27
N VAL A 130 11.61 -4.56 -8.41
CA VAL A 130 12.23 -4.47 -9.75
C VAL A 130 13.10 -3.22 -9.85
N GLY A 131 12.62 -2.06 -9.37
CA GLY A 131 13.40 -0.83 -9.36
C GLY A 131 14.69 -0.93 -8.52
N LEU A 132 14.62 -1.49 -7.31
CA LEU A 132 15.81 -1.71 -6.47
C LEU A 132 16.81 -2.65 -7.15
N ARG A 133 16.31 -3.73 -7.74
CA ARG A 133 17.11 -4.71 -8.47
C ARG A 133 17.90 -4.05 -9.60
N GLN A 134 17.25 -3.22 -10.39
CA GLN A 134 17.84 -2.57 -11.55
C GLN A 134 18.90 -1.52 -11.16
N VAL A 135 18.68 -0.81 -10.04
CA VAL A 135 19.70 0.10 -9.49
C VAL A 135 20.93 -0.69 -9.02
N LEU A 136 20.72 -1.81 -8.31
CA LEU A 136 21.82 -2.61 -7.77
C LEU A 136 22.58 -3.40 -8.85
N GLN A 137 21.89 -3.86 -9.89
CA GLN A 137 22.50 -4.50 -11.06
C GLN A 137 23.48 -3.56 -11.79
N ASN A 138 23.18 -2.27 -11.84
CA ASN A 138 24.04 -1.26 -12.46
C ASN A 138 25.07 -0.66 -11.49
N PHE A 139 25.15 -1.18 -10.27
CA PHE A 139 26.11 -0.70 -9.28
C PHE A 139 27.53 -1.18 -9.62
N ASP A 140 28.55 -0.41 -9.23
CA ASP A 140 29.95 -0.74 -9.47
C ASP A 140 30.38 -1.97 -8.64
N THR A 141 30.32 -3.14 -9.27
CA THR A 141 30.68 -4.46 -8.71
C THR A 141 31.07 -5.42 -9.83
N SER A 142 31.50 -6.65 -9.49
CA SER A 142 31.79 -7.70 -10.48
C SER A 142 30.59 -8.04 -11.37
N ALA A 143 30.87 -8.35 -12.64
CA ALA A 143 29.85 -8.74 -13.63
C ALA A 143 28.98 -9.92 -13.15
N SER A 144 29.59 -10.94 -12.54
CA SER A 144 28.84 -12.08 -11.98
C SER A 144 27.84 -11.65 -10.91
N LYS A 145 28.24 -10.71 -10.03
CA LYS A 145 27.34 -10.18 -9.00
C LYS A 145 26.24 -9.31 -9.59
N GLN A 146 26.53 -8.51 -10.61
CA GLN A 146 25.53 -7.73 -11.34
C GLN A 146 24.46 -8.65 -11.96
N GLU A 147 24.90 -9.72 -12.60
CA GLU A 147 24.02 -10.75 -13.18
C GLU A 147 23.12 -11.38 -12.11
N THR A 148 23.69 -11.88 -11.00
CA THR A 148 22.91 -12.47 -9.91
C THR A 148 21.91 -11.48 -9.31
N LEU A 149 22.30 -10.21 -9.13
CA LEU A 149 21.38 -9.18 -8.66
C LEU A 149 20.20 -9.03 -9.63
N GLY A 150 20.45 -9.01 -10.95
CA GLY A 150 19.42 -8.94 -11.99
C GLY A 150 18.44 -10.12 -11.98
N GLN A 151 18.83 -11.28 -11.45
CA GLN A 151 18.01 -12.49 -11.38
C GLN A 151 17.22 -12.65 -10.06
N CYS A 152 17.46 -11.79 -9.05
CA CYS A 152 16.78 -11.88 -7.77
C CYS A 152 15.26 -11.69 -7.92
N GLN A 153 14.48 -12.63 -7.38
CA GLN A 153 13.01 -12.62 -7.48
C GLN A 153 12.34 -12.09 -6.22
N THR A 154 12.96 -12.31 -5.05
CA THR A 154 12.43 -11.87 -3.75
C THR A 154 13.31 -10.80 -3.12
N LEU A 155 12.76 -10.06 -2.14
CA LEU A 155 13.57 -9.15 -1.33
C LEU A 155 14.65 -9.90 -0.54
N GLN A 156 14.38 -11.15 -0.14
CA GLN A 156 15.34 -12.00 0.57
C GLN A 156 16.52 -12.37 -0.33
N ASP A 157 16.24 -12.77 -1.59
CA ASP A 157 17.27 -13.04 -2.60
C ASP A 157 18.16 -11.81 -2.79
N LEU A 158 17.54 -10.63 -2.94
CA LEU A 158 18.28 -9.38 -3.14
C LEU A 158 19.15 -9.02 -1.93
N CYS A 159 18.65 -9.24 -0.70
CA CYS A 159 19.42 -9.06 0.53
C CYS A 159 20.60 -10.03 0.58
N PHE A 160 20.41 -11.29 0.20
CA PHE A 160 21.45 -12.32 0.20
C PHE A 160 22.54 -11.97 -0.82
N ALA A 161 22.17 -11.78 -2.09
CA ALA A 161 23.10 -11.44 -3.17
C ALA A 161 23.88 -10.16 -2.85
N ALA A 162 23.23 -9.10 -2.37
CA ALA A 162 23.89 -7.86 -1.99
C ALA A 162 24.93 -8.07 -0.88
N SER A 163 24.65 -8.95 0.08
CA SER A 163 25.51 -9.21 1.24
C SER A 163 26.78 -9.99 0.90
N ILE A 164 26.79 -10.81 -0.15
CA ILE A 164 27.97 -11.62 -0.53
C ILE A 164 29.16 -10.71 -0.86
N ARG A 165 30.26 -10.90 -0.13
CA ARG A 165 31.48 -10.14 -0.32
C ARG A 165 32.36 -10.77 -1.41
N GLN A 166 32.69 -9.96 -2.42
CA GLN A 166 33.46 -10.40 -3.59
C GLN A 166 34.98 -10.35 -3.41
N LYS A 167 35.49 -9.49 -2.51
CA LYS A 167 36.94 -9.29 -2.29
C LYS A 167 37.27 -9.11 -0.81
N SER A 168 38.44 -9.57 -0.40
CA SER A 168 39.01 -9.29 0.93
C SER A 168 40.15 -8.24 0.82
N GLY A 169 40.47 -7.52 1.91
CA GLY A 169 41.55 -6.52 1.90
C GLY A 169 41.64 -5.70 3.19
N LEU A 170 42.83 -5.13 3.45
CA LEU A 170 43.19 -4.40 4.69
C LEU A 170 42.33 -3.14 4.95
N LEU A 171 41.74 -2.55 3.90
CA LEU A 171 40.88 -1.36 3.97
C LEU A 171 39.39 -1.67 4.17
N HIS A 172 39.04 -2.94 4.39
CA HIS A 172 37.66 -3.40 4.50
C HIS A 172 37.40 -3.96 5.90
N LEU A 173 37.41 -3.06 6.89
CA LEU A 173 37.34 -3.35 8.33
C LEU A 173 35.97 -3.89 8.80
N GLY A 174 34.91 -3.78 7.99
CA GLY A 174 33.61 -4.42 8.24
C GLY A 174 33.27 -5.41 7.13
N ASN A 175 32.50 -6.46 7.42
CA ASN A 175 32.03 -7.39 6.37
C ASN A 175 30.78 -6.86 5.65
N THR A 176 30.74 -5.55 5.43
CA THR A 176 29.68 -4.87 4.67
C THR A 176 30.16 -4.62 3.26
N THR A 177 29.31 -4.86 2.25
CA THR A 177 29.64 -4.58 0.86
C THR A 177 29.09 -3.22 0.44
N ALA A 178 29.69 -2.59 -0.57
CA ALA A 178 29.16 -1.35 -1.14
C ALA A 178 27.73 -1.53 -1.69
N THR A 179 27.46 -2.68 -2.32
CA THR A 179 26.12 -3.09 -2.77
C THR A 179 25.12 -3.18 -1.62
N ALA A 180 25.49 -3.80 -0.50
CA ALA A 180 24.61 -3.92 0.67
C ALA A 180 24.37 -2.56 1.33
N ASN A 181 25.40 -1.70 1.41
CA ASN A 181 25.25 -0.33 1.90
C ASN A 181 24.26 0.46 1.03
N GLU A 182 24.34 0.30 -0.29
CA GLU A 182 23.40 0.93 -1.21
C GLU A 182 21.99 0.37 -1.05
N LEU A 183 21.82 -0.95 -0.88
CA LEU A 183 20.52 -1.54 -0.57
C LEU A 183 19.92 -0.98 0.73
N VAL A 184 20.72 -0.84 1.79
CA VAL A 184 20.30 -0.21 3.06
C VAL A 184 19.85 1.24 2.82
N ARG A 185 20.59 2.00 2.01
CA ARG A 185 20.23 3.38 1.65
C ARG A 185 18.90 3.42 0.92
N LEU A 186 18.72 2.59 -0.11
CA LEU A 186 17.51 2.51 -0.93
C LEU A 186 16.29 2.10 -0.10
N LEU A 187 16.38 1.05 0.73
CA LEU A 187 15.26 0.58 1.57
C LEU A 187 14.82 1.62 2.60
N ASN A 188 15.71 2.50 3.04
CA ASN A 188 15.38 3.54 4.00
C ASN A 188 14.76 4.80 3.36
N LEU A 189 14.69 4.88 2.02
CA LEU A 189 13.96 5.96 1.35
C LEU A 189 12.45 5.86 1.62
N PRO A 190 11.73 6.98 1.79
CA PRO A 190 10.28 6.96 2.02
C PRO A 190 9.50 6.24 0.94
N THR A 191 9.97 6.29 -0.31
CA THR A 191 9.36 5.64 -1.48
C THR A 191 9.38 4.11 -1.43
N ASN A 192 10.20 3.51 -0.57
CA ASN A 192 10.39 2.07 -0.43
C ASN A 192 9.85 1.54 0.90
N SER A 193 8.96 2.29 1.57
CA SER A 193 8.42 1.93 2.89
C SER A 193 7.76 0.55 2.94
N LEU A 194 7.12 0.10 1.84
CA LEU A 194 6.49 -1.21 1.75
C LEU A 194 7.52 -2.35 1.86
N LEU A 195 8.63 -2.25 1.12
CA LEU A 195 9.74 -3.21 1.20
C LEU A 195 10.47 -3.11 2.54
N ARG A 196 10.60 -1.89 3.08
CA ARG A 196 11.18 -1.68 4.41
C ARG A 196 10.38 -2.41 5.51
N GLN A 197 9.05 -2.36 5.43
CA GLN A 197 8.16 -2.99 6.42
C GLN A 197 8.22 -4.51 6.40
N GLU A 198 8.56 -5.12 5.27
CA GLU A 198 8.79 -6.57 5.18
C GLU A 198 9.98 -7.02 6.04
N ILE A 199 11.04 -6.21 6.10
CA ILE A 199 12.22 -6.49 6.95
C ILE A 199 11.99 -5.97 8.38
N CYS A 200 11.37 -4.81 8.52
CA CYS A 200 11.15 -4.12 9.79
C CYS A 200 9.66 -3.79 9.95
N PRO A 201 8.84 -4.72 10.49
CA PRO A 201 7.39 -4.54 10.61
C PRO A 201 6.97 -3.28 11.38
N ASP A 202 7.74 -2.89 12.39
CA ASP A 202 7.51 -1.68 13.20
C ASP A 202 7.78 -0.36 12.43
N GLY A 203 8.18 -0.44 11.16
CA GLY A 203 8.52 0.72 10.32
C GLY A 203 9.87 1.37 10.64
N ALA A 204 10.65 0.78 11.54
CA ALA A 204 12.01 1.23 11.88
C ALA A 204 12.94 1.25 10.65
N LYS A 205 14.03 2.03 10.75
CA LYS A 205 15.08 2.05 9.72
C LYS A 205 15.75 0.68 9.65
N VAL A 206 15.97 0.19 8.43
CA VAL A 206 16.71 -1.04 8.16
C VAL A 206 18.19 -0.79 8.38
N ARG A 207 18.85 -1.66 9.14
CA ARG A 207 20.29 -1.63 9.41
C ARG A 207 20.95 -2.82 8.72
N MET A 208 22.27 -2.78 8.56
CA MET A 208 23.02 -3.87 7.93
C MET A 208 22.81 -5.23 8.60
N ARG A 209 22.74 -5.25 9.94
CA ARG A 209 22.44 -6.47 10.69
C ARG A 209 21.07 -7.07 10.34
N ASP A 210 20.09 -6.21 10.05
CA ASP A 210 18.75 -6.63 9.66
C ASP A 210 18.78 -7.21 8.24
N ILE A 211 19.57 -6.64 7.32
CA ILE A 211 19.81 -7.21 5.98
C ILE A 211 20.42 -8.61 6.07
N HIS A 212 21.52 -8.78 6.82
CA HIS A 212 22.18 -10.08 6.95
C HIS A 212 21.27 -11.13 7.60
N HIS A 213 20.51 -10.74 8.62
CA HIS A 213 19.59 -11.65 9.30
C HIS A 213 18.42 -12.04 8.41
N TYR A 214 17.82 -11.05 7.72
CA TYR A 214 16.70 -11.26 6.82
C TYR A 214 17.11 -12.12 5.63
N ALA A 215 18.29 -11.89 5.05
CA ALA A 215 18.84 -12.74 3.98
C ALA A 215 18.89 -14.23 4.37
N ARG A 216 19.36 -14.54 5.59
CA ARG A 216 19.50 -15.93 6.06
C ARG A 216 18.18 -16.55 6.53
N PHE A 217 17.29 -15.79 7.16
CA PHE A 217 16.18 -16.34 7.94
C PHE A 217 14.80 -15.75 7.60
N GLY A 218 14.71 -14.79 6.68
CA GLY A 218 13.46 -14.13 6.30
C GLY A 218 12.84 -13.23 7.39
N VAL A 219 13.57 -12.95 8.47
CA VAL A 219 13.05 -12.16 9.62
C VAL A 219 14.05 -11.10 10.08
N LYS A 220 13.53 -10.07 10.74
CA LYS A 220 14.31 -8.98 11.36
C LYS A 220 15.29 -9.53 12.41
N SER A 221 16.45 -8.90 12.55
CA SER A 221 17.33 -9.17 13.70
C SER A 221 16.67 -8.73 15.01
N SER A 222 16.76 -9.58 16.03
CA SER A 222 16.26 -9.30 17.38
C SER A 222 17.16 -8.36 18.19
N SER A 223 18.37 -8.04 17.69
CA SER A 223 19.33 -7.24 18.43
C SER A 223 18.90 -5.77 18.57
N GLN A 224 18.86 -5.32 19.82
CA GLN A 224 18.60 -3.92 20.19
C GLN A 224 19.92 -3.18 20.47
N GLY A 225 19.95 -1.86 20.21
CA GLY A 225 21.10 -1.00 20.54
C GLY A 225 22.26 -1.02 19.54
N TYR A 226 23.39 -0.43 19.94
CA TYR A 226 24.55 -0.18 19.06
C TYR A 226 25.45 -1.40 18.84
N PHE A 227 25.49 -2.35 19.79
CA PHE A 227 26.37 -3.51 19.69
C PHE A 227 25.72 -4.66 18.92
N LEU A 228 26.54 -5.40 18.16
CA LEU A 228 26.11 -6.63 17.49
C LEU A 228 26.02 -7.77 18.50
N SER A 229 24.91 -8.52 18.47
CA SER A 229 24.78 -9.78 19.19
C SER A 229 25.71 -10.86 18.60
N ALA A 230 25.88 -11.97 19.32
CA ALA A 230 26.64 -13.12 18.81
C ALA A 230 26.07 -13.63 17.47
N LYS A 231 24.74 -13.70 17.35
CA LYS A 231 24.06 -14.14 16.13
C LYS A 231 24.27 -13.17 14.97
N ASP A 232 24.24 -11.86 15.22
CA ASP A 232 24.50 -10.88 14.15
C ASP A 232 25.96 -10.90 13.69
N ARG A 233 26.92 -11.11 14.61
CA ARG A 233 28.33 -11.31 14.25
C ARG A 233 28.53 -12.57 13.42
N GLU A 234 27.80 -13.64 13.73
CA GLU A 234 27.81 -14.86 12.94
C GLU A 234 27.24 -14.63 11.53
N ASN A 235 26.11 -13.94 11.42
CA ASN A 235 25.52 -13.57 10.13
C ASN A 235 26.47 -12.70 9.30
N GLU A 236 27.12 -11.73 9.94
CA GLU A 236 28.13 -10.91 9.29
C GLU A 236 29.32 -11.75 8.80
N ARG A 237 29.80 -12.70 9.62
CA ARG A 237 30.89 -13.61 9.24
C ARG A 237 30.49 -14.55 8.12
N PHE A 238 29.23 -15.00 8.08
CA PHE A 238 28.70 -15.90 7.05
C PHE A 238 28.87 -15.31 5.64
N PHE A 239 28.58 -14.02 5.46
CA PHE A 239 28.76 -13.33 4.18
C PHE A 239 30.19 -12.83 3.92
N SER A 240 31.13 -13.07 4.83
CA SER A 240 32.52 -12.66 4.67
C SER A 240 33.22 -13.52 3.62
N HIS A 241 34.09 -12.91 2.82
CA HIS A 241 34.90 -13.61 1.83
C HIS A 241 35.74 -14.74 2.47
N SER A 242 36.27 -14.54 3.68
CA SER A 242 37.10 -15.55 4.37
C SER A 242 36.34 -16.82 4.77
N LYS A 243 35.00 -16.74 4.83
CA LYS A 243 34.13 -17.87 5.15
C LYS A 243 33.42 -18.43 3.93
N ASN A 244 33.66 -17.87 2.75
CA ASN A 244 33.18 -18.44 1.52
C ASN A 244 34.03 -19.67 1.16
N GLU A 245 33.37 -20.79 0.88
CA GLU A 245 34.02 -22.04 0.47
C GLU A 245 34.76 -21.89 -0.85
N ASP A 246 34.17 -21.14 -1.80
CA ASP A 246 34.81 -20.78 -3.06
C ASP A 246 35.12 -19.27 -3.09
N GLN A 247 36.32 -18.97 -2.62
CA GLN A 247 36.84 -17.61 -2.63
C GLN A 247 37.09 -17.05 -4.04
N SER A 248 37.29 -17.93 -5.03
CA SER A 248 37.51 -17.53 -6.43
C SER A 248 36.21 -17.25 -7.17
N GLN A 249 35.11 -17.86 -6.71
CA GLN A 249 33.76 -17.67 -7.23
C GLN A 249 32.75 -17.41 -6.11
N PRO A 250 32.81 -16.24 -5.43
CA PRO A 250 32.00 -16.03 -4.23
C PRO A 250 30.49 -16.07 -4.46
N MET A 251 30.04 -15.88 -5.71
CA MET A 251 28.62 -15.93 -6.08
C MET A 251 28.03 -17.34 -6.10
N LEU A 252 28.84 -18.42 -6.12
CA LEU A 252 28.33 -19.80 -5.96
C LEU A 252 27.56 -19.99 -4.64
N MET A 253 27.90 -19.19 -3.62
CA MET A 253 27.17 -19.13 -2.37
C MET A 253 25.68 -18.78 -2.56
N PHE A 254 25.36 -17.96 -3.57
CA PHE A 254 23.97 -17.64 -3.91
C PHE A 254 23.27 -18.83 -4.58
N ASP A 255 23.95 -19.54 -5.47
CA ASP A 255 23.38 -20.71 -6.15
C ASP A 255 23.04 -21.81 -5.15
N HIS A 256 23.97 -22.09 -4.21
CA HIS A 256 23.73 -23.02 -3.10
C HIS A 256 22.53 -22.59 -2.24
N TYR A 257 22.39 -21.30 -1.97
CA TYR A 257 21.24 -20.74 -1.27
C TYR A 257 19.92 -20.95 -2.03
N LYS A 258 19.91 -20.78 -3.35
CA LYS A 258 18.72 -21.03 -4.18
C LYS A 258 18.34 -22.51 -4.21
N VAL A 259 19.31 -23.42 -4.34
CA VAL A 259 19.07 -24.86 -4.29
C VAL A 259 18.47 -25.28 -2.94
N ALA A 260 19.05 -24.80 -1.82
CA ALA A 260 18.55 -25.11 -0.49
C ALA A 260 17.12 -24.59 -0.24
N GLN A 261 16.78 -23.41 -0.77
CA GLN A 261 15.41 -22.89 -0.71
C GLN A 261 14.42 -23.75 -1.49
N SER A 262 14.77 -24.18 -2.71
CA SER A 262 13.89 -25.02 -3.54
C SER A 262 13.61 -26.37 -2.86
N GLN A 263 14.64 -27.02 -2.30
CA GLN A 263 14.48 -28.28 -1.58
C GLN A 263 13.61 -28.15 -0.33
N THR A 264 13.71 -27.01 0.39
CA THR A 264 12.86 -26.74 1.56
C THR A 264 11.39 -26.55 1.17
N LEU A 265 11.13 -25.95 0.00
CA LEU A 265 9.77 -25.76 -0.52
C LEU A 265 9.13 -27.09 -0.96
N GLU A 266 9.89 -27.99 -1.59
CA GLU A 266 9.41 -29.32 -1.99
C GLU A 266 9.02 -30.17 -0.78
N VAL A 267 9.86 -30.21 0.27
CA VAL A 267 9.57 -30.97 1.50
C VAL A 267 8.34 -30.46 2.25
N CYS A 268 8.05 -29.16 2.20
CA CYS A 268 6.87 -28.57 2.83
C CYS A 268 5.56 -28.77 2.04
N LEU A 269 5.65 -29.10 0.75
CA LEU A 269 4.48 -29.40 -0.10
C LEU A 269 4.10 -30.88 -0.08
N GLU A 270 5.01 -31.74 0.35
CA GLU A 270 4.81 -33.19 0.50
C GLU A 270 4.34 -33.62 1.91
N ALA A 271 4.20 -32.68 2.86
CA ALA A 271 3.79 -32.90 4.25
C ALA A 271 2.35 -32.41 4.53
#